data_AF-A0A1F2T627-F1
#
_entry.id   AF-A0A1F2T627-F1
#
_cell.length_a   1.000
_cell.length_b   1.000
_cell.length_c   1.000
_cell.angle_alpha   90.00
_cell.angle_beta   90.00
_cell.angle_gamma   90.00
#
_symmetry.space_group_name_H-M   'P 1'
#
loop_
_entity.id
_entity.type
_entity.pdbx_description
1 polymer ?
#
loop_
_entity_poly.entity_id
_entity_poly.type
_entity_poly.pdbx_seq_one_letter_code
_entity_poly.pdbx_strand_id
1 'polypeptide(L)'
;MRDFGLPRPTRIKLDVDGFENKVMAGAVQVLSGGPCEIYTELVETDAADAHARDATAFLQKLGYRLVQVTEHRAPGTFPRVFDGLFVRS
;
A
#
# COMPACT_ATOMS: atom_id res chain seq x y z
N MET A 1 16.78 13.29 7.80
CA MET A 1 16.93 12.43 6.61
C MET A 1 18.07 13.00 5.78
N ARG A 2 19.00 12.17 5.29
CA ARG A 2 20.01 12.66 4.34
C ARG A 2 19.33 12.86 2.99
N ASP A 3 19.50 14.04 2.41
CA ASP A 3 19.10 14.32 1.04
C ASP A 3 20.22 13.82 0.11
N PHE A 4 19.85 12.95 -0.82
CA PHE A 4 20.78 12.38 -1.81
C PHE A 4 20.70 13.11 -3.17
N GLY A 5 19.91 14.18 -3.28
CA GLY A 5 19.69 14.91 -4.53
C GLY A 5 18.93 14.11 -5.59
N LEU A 6 18.24 13.04 -5.18
CA LEU A 6 17.45 12.20 -6.08
C LEU A 6 16.04 12.79 -6.25
N PRO A 7 15.44 12.67 -7.46
CA PRO A 7 14.07 13.08 -7.67
C PRO A 7 13.12 12.26 -6.79
N ARG A 8 11.99 12.87 -6.41
CA ARG A 8 10.93 12.16 -5.65
C ARG A 8 10.31 11.06 -6.52
N PRO A 9 9.99 9.88 -5.95
CA PRO A 9 9.30 8.84 -6.68
C PRO A 9 7.88 9.27 -7.01
N THR A 10 7.48 9.04 -8.26
CA THR A 10 6.09 9.26 -8.72
C THR A 10 5.28 7.96 -8.72
N ARG A 11 5.95 6.80 -8.64
CA ARG A 11 5.36 5.46 -8.58
C ARG A 11 6.18 4.54 -7.67
N ILE A 12 5.51 3.76 -6.84
CA ILE A 12 6.13 2.81 -5.90
C ILE A 12 5.39 1.48 -6.00
N LYS A 13 6.12 0.37 -6.17
CA LYS A 13 5.59 -0.98 -5.90
C LYS A 13 6.03 -1.41 -4.51
N LEU A 14 5.09 -1.87 -3.68
CA LEU A 14 5.33 -2.44 -2.36
C LEU A 14 4.87 -3.90 -2.36
N ASP A 15 5.77 -4.82 -2.06
CA ASP A 15 5.54 -6.26 -2.14
C ASP A 15 6.36 -6.88 -1.02
N VAL A 16 5.79 -6.86 0.19
CA VAL A 16 6.52 -7.04 1.44
C VAL A 16 5.72 -7.86 2.45
N ASP A 17 5.37 -9.10 2.09
CA ASP A 17 4.86 -10.19 2.94
C ASP A 17 4.47 -9.84 4.40
N GLY A 18 3.41 -9.03 4.60
CA GLY A 18 2.86 -8.73 5.93
C GLY A 18 3.57 -7.60 6.70
N PHE A 19 4.56 -6.95 6.10
CA PHE A 19 5.35 -5.85 6.69
C PHE A 19 5.02 -4.47 6.10
N GLU A 20 4.00 -4.37 5.25
CA GLU A 20 3.58 -3.17 4.53
C GLU A 20 3.45 -1.98 5.49
N ASN A 21 2.75 -2.17 6.61
CA ASN A 21 2.55 -1.13 7.62
C ASN A 21 3.87 -0.58 8.19
N LYS A 22 4.86 -1.44 8.45
CA LYS A 22 6.17 -1.02 8.98
C LYS A 22 6.99 -0.29 7.92
N VAL A 23 6.98 -0.79 6.68
CA VAL A 23 7.66 -0.16 5.54
C VAL A 23 7.06 1.22 5.26
N MET A 24 5.74 1.32 5.20
CA MET A 24 5.02 2.57 4.96
C MET A 24 5.22 3.57 6.10
N ALA A 25 5.23 3.12 7.37
CA ALA A 25 5.54 3.97 8.51
C ALA A 25 6.95 4.56 8.43
N GLY A 26 7.96 3.76 8.07
CA GLY A 26 9.33 4.22 7.85
C GLY A 26 9.46 5.17 6.65
N ALA A 27 8.61 5.00 5.63
CA ALA A 27 8.60 5.80 4.41
C ALA A 27 7.68 7.04 4.48
N VAL A 28 7.08 7.37 5.65
CA VAL A 28 6.01 8.38 5.75
C VAL A 28 6.36 9.73 5.12
N GLN A 29 7.62 10.19 5.22
CA GLN A 29 8.06 11.46 4.62
C GLN A 29 8.08 11.41 3.09
N VAL A 30 8.41 10.26 2.51
CA VAL A 30 8.39 10.04 1.06
C VAL A 30 6.95 9.97 0.57
N LEU A 31 6.12 9.16 1.24
CA LEU A 31 4.71 8.96 0.90
C LEU A 31 3.86 10.23 1.11
N SER A 32 4.29 11.12 2.00
CA SER A 32 3.58 12.38 2.28
C SER A 32 3.89 13.50 1.29
N GLY A 33 4.85 13.27 0.39
CA GLY A 33 5.68 14.30 -0.21
C GLY A 33 5.19 14.96 -1.50
N GLY A 34 4.05 14.54 -2.03
CA GLY A 34 3.52 15.00 -3.32
C GLY A 34 2.71 13.92 -4.03
N PRO A 35 2.36 14.15 -5.30
CA PRO A 35 1.65 13.16 -6.12
C PRO A 35 2.49 11.89 -6.30
N CYS A 36 1.85 10.75 -6.07
CA CYS A 36 2.50 9.46 -6.15
C CYS A 36 1.44 8.35 -6.31
N GLU A 37 1.77 7.34 -7.10
CA GLU A 37 1.00 6.10 -7.21
C GLU A 37 1.70 4.99 -6.40
N ILE A 38 0.93 4.20 -5.66
CA ILE A 38 1.41 3.03 -4.93
C ILE A 38 0.66 1.80 -5.41
N TYR A 39 1.40 0.79 -5.86
CA TYR A 39 0.88 -0.52 -6.17
C TYR A 39 1.36 -1.48 -5.09
N THR A 40 0.44 -2.14 -4.38
CA THR A 40 0.80 -3.07 -3.30
C THR A 40 0.01 -4.35 -3.37
N GLU A 41 0.68 -5.49 -3.22
CA GLU A 41 0.00 -6.75 -2.94
C GLU A 41 -0.41 -6.74 -1.46
N LEU A 42 -1.62 -7.19 -1.16
CA LEU A 42 -2.15 -7.33 0.18
C LEU A 42 -2.71 -8.74 0.35
N VAL A 43 -2.40 -9.33 1.50
CA VAL A 43 -2.85 -10.67 1.87
C VAL A 43 -3.73 -10.58 3.11
N GLU A 44 -4.88 -11.23 3.05
CA GLU A 44 -5.74 -11.50 4.21
C GLU A 44 -5.74 -13.00 4.43
N THR A 45 -5.24 -13.45 5.58
CA THR A 45 -5.11 -14.87 5.91
C THR A 45 -6.42 -15.51 6.35
N ASP A 46 -7.31 -14.73 6.94
CA ASP A 46 -8.68 -15.09 7.32
C ASP A 46 -9.59 -13.85 7.35
N ALA A 47 -10.88 -14.04 7.71
CA ALA A 47 -11.87 -12.96 7.73
C ALA A 47 -11.66 -11.94 8.87
N ALA A 48 -10.89 -12.30 9.90
CA ALA A 48 -10.55 -11.43 11.02
C ALA A 48 -9.23 -10.67 10.78
N ASP A 49 -8.46 -11.05 9.75
CA ASP A 49 -7.20 -10.43 9.40
C ASP A 49 -7.39 -8.93 9.12
N ALA A 50 -6.73 -8.12 9.94
CA ALA A 50 -6.79 -6.68 9.90
C ALA A 50 -5.79 -6.06 8.92
N HIS A 51 -4.83 -6.83 8.43
CA HIS A 51 -3.61 -6.30 7.85
C HIS A 51 -3.86 -5.45 6.60
N ALA A 52 -4.61 -5.98 5.64
CA ALA A 52 -4.95 -5.26 4.41
C ALA A 52 -5.81 -4.01 4.68
N ARG A 53 -6.73 -4.10 5.65
CA ARG A 53 -7.55 -2.97 6.12
C ARG A 53 -6.69 -1.88 6.74
N ASP A 54 -5.74 -2.25 7.59
CA ASP A 54 -4.86 -1.32 8.29
C ASP A 54 -3.90 -0.63 7.32
N ALA A 55 -3.34 -1.37 6.35
CA ALA A 55 -2.53 -0.83 5.28
C ALA A 55 -3.30 0.17 4.41
N THR A 56 -4.52 -0.20 4.01
CA THR A 56 -5.44 0.67 3.27
C THR A 56 -5.75 1.95 4.07
N ALA A 57 -6.09 1.82 5.35
CA ALA A 57 -6.40 2.95 6.22
C ALA A 57 -5.19 3.87 6.44
N PHE A 58 -3.98 3.31 6.52
CA PHE A 58 -2.75 4.08 6.61
C PHE A 58 -2.55 4.96 5.37
N LEU A 59 -2.65 4.38 4.17
CA LEU A 59 -2.51 5.13 2.91
C LEU A 59 -3.60 6.20 2.77
N GLN A 60 -4.84 5.88 3.14
CA GLN A 60 -5.93 6.85 3.16
C GLN A 60 -5.68 8.04 4.09
N LYS A 61 -5.11 7.81 5.29
CA LYS A 61 -4.69 8.89 6.20
C LYS A 61 -3.63 9.81 5.58
N LEU A 62 -2.83 9.30 4.66
CA LEU A 62 -1.85 10.08 3.89
C LEU A 62 -2.42 10.74 2.63
N GLY A 63 -3.74 10.66 2.41
CA GLY A 63 -4.43 11.29 1.29
C GLY A 63 -4.44 10.47 0.00
N TYR A 64 -4.04 9.19 0.05
CA TYR A 64 -4.20 8.29 -1.09
C TYR A 64 -5.63 7.77 -1.19
N ARG A 65 -6.06 7.49 -2.43
CA ARG A 65 -7.33 6.83 -2.74
C ARG A 65 -7.05 5.50 -3.42
N LEU A 66 -7.70 4.43 -2.96
CA LEU A 66 -7.71 3.14 -3.66
C LEU A 66 -8.57 3.29 -4.93
N VAL A 67 -7.98 3.09 -6.10
CA VAL A 67 -8.66 3.28 -7.39
C VAL A 67 -8.83 1.99 -8.19
N GLN A 68 -8.06 0.96 -7.88
CA GLN A 68 -8.17 -0.35 -8.52
C GLN A 68 -7.81 -1.45 -7.53
N VAL A 69 -8.54 -2.56 -7.61
CA VAL A 69 -8.24 -3.82 -6.92
C VAL A 69 -8.21 -4.93 -7.96
N THR A 70 -7.18 -5.76 -7.93
CA THR A 70 -7.05 -6.95 -8.77
C THR A 70 -6.93 -8.17 -7.87
N GLU A 71 -7.96 -9.02 -7.84
CA GLU A 71 -7.95 -10.27 -7.06
C GLU A 71 -7.20 -11.37 -7.80
N HIS A 72 -6.32 -12.11 -7.10
CA HIS A 72 -5.58 -13.23 -7.67
C HIS A 72 -6.25 -14.59 -7.44
N ARG A 73 -7.33 -14.63 -6.64
CA ARG A 73 -8.10 -15.84 -6.31
C ARG A 73 -9.60 -15.61 -6.39
N ALA A 74 -10.36 -16.71 -6.39
CA ALA A 74 -11.82 -16.64 -6.37
C ALA A 74 -12.31 -15.92 -5.09
N PRO A 75 -13.29 -15.01 -5.19
CA PRO A 75 -13.85 -14.31 -4.05
C PRO A 75 -14.36 -15.27 -2.97
N GLY A 76 -14.20 -14.89 -1.70
CA GLY A 76 -14.70 -15.65 -0.55
C GLY A 76 -13.83 -16.84 -0.12
N THR A 77 -12.62 -16.97 -0.68
CA THR A 77 -11.64 -17.97 -0.25
C THR A 77 -10.45 -17.32 0.44
N PHE A 78 -9.95 -17.97 1.49
CA PHE A 78 -8.74 -17.55 2.20
C PHE A 78 -7.56 -18.48 1.87
N PRO A 79 -6.32 -17.95 1.82
CA PRO A 79 -5.97 -16.54 1.92
C PRO A 79 -6.48 -15.75 0.70
N ARG A 80 -6.99 -14.54 0.94
CA ARG A 80 -7.32 -13.60 -0.13
C ARG A 80 -6.06 -12.82 -0.46
N VAL A 81 -5.69 -12.80 -1.74
CA VAL A 81 -4.49 -12.13 -2.25
C VAL A 81 -4.93 -11.20 -3.36
N PHE A 82 -4.64 -9.91 -3.22
CA PHE A 82 -5.05 -8.91 -4.19
C PHE A 82 -4.04 -7.78 -4.30
N ASP A 83 -3.93 -7.22 -5.49
CA ASP A 83 -3.21 -5.97 -5.70
C ASP A 83 -4.13 -4.77 -5.50
N GLY A 84 -3.67 -3.75 -4.78
CA GLY A 84 -4.31 -2.45 -4.67
C GLY A 84 -3.48 -1.36 -5.34
N LEU A 85 -4.10 -0.59 -6.24
CA LEU A 85 -3.53 0.66 -6.76
C LEU A 85 -4.10 1.85 -5.99
N PHE A 86 -3.20 2.61 -5.37
CA PHE A 86 -3.50 3.80 -4.60
C PHE A 86 -2.92 5.02 -5.29
N VAL A 87 -3.70 6.09 -5.40
CA VAL A 87 -3.29 7.33 -6.08
C VAL A 87 -3.46 8.51 -5.15
N ARG A 88 -2.44 9.38 -5.11
CA ARG A 88 -2.51 10.70 -4.51
C ARG A 88 -2.27 11.77 -5.58
N SER A 89 -3.19 12.73 -5.64
CA SER A 89 -3.20 13.86 -6.58
C SER A 89 -2.57 15.10 -5.97
#